data_AF-X0QRF0-F1
#
_entry.id   AF-X0QRF0-F1
#
_cell.length_a   1.000
_cell.length_b   1.000
_cell.length_c   1.000
_cell.angle_alpha   90.00
_cell.angle_beta   90.00
_cell.angle_gamma   90.00
#
_symmetry.space_group_name_H-M   'P 1'
#
loop_
_entity.id
_entity.type
_entity.pdbx_description
1 polymer ?
#
loop_
_entity_poly.entity_id
_entity_poly.type
_entity_poly.pdbx_seq_one_letter_code
_entity_poly.pdbx_strand_id
1 'polypeptide(L)' 'MRILTKKWGGQSIVAWCLQVLLIVLAVAVAHHHLVSNPITLIVAGILVVLIYLTINLDHRS' A
#
# COMPACT_ATOMS: atom_id res chain seq x y z
N MET A 1 0.84 -18.05 10.02
CA MET A 1 1.70 -18.33 8.84
C MET A 1 2.97 -17.49 8.96
N ARG A 2 4.14 -18.12 9.20
CA ARG A 2 5.42 -17.47 9.60
C ARG A 2 6.06 -16.52 8.56
N ILE A 3 5.43 -16.31 7.41
CA ILE A 3 5.93 -15.50 6.30
C ILE A 3 5.39 -14.05 6.40
N LEU A 4 4.18 -13.86 6.92
CA LEU A 4 3.52 -12.55 7.03
C LEU A 4 4.11 -11.65 8.14
N THR A 5 4.78 -12.24 9.12
CA THR A 5 5.50 -11.54 10.21
C THR A 5 7.02 -11.53 10.03
N LYS A 6 7.53 -12.03 8.90
CA LYS A 6 8.96 -11.94 8.63
C LYS A 6 9.30 -10.50 8.26
N LYS A 7 9.75 -9.74 9.26
CA LYS A 7 10.21 -8.35 9.12
C LYS A 7 11.40 -8.34 8.15
N TRP A 8 11.26 -7.59 7.05
CA TRP A 8 12.30 -7.43 6.04
C TRP A 8 12.64 -5.94 5.95
N GLY A 9 13.87 -5.58 6.30
CA GLY A 9 14.27 -4.16 6.40
C GLY A 9 13.55 -3.37 7.51
N GLY A 10 13.07 -4.02 8.57
CA GLY A 10 12.43 -3.36 9.72
C GLY A 10 10.89 -3.24 9.65
N GLN A 11 10.26 -3.75 8.59
CA GLN A 11 8.81 -3.69 8.38
C GLN A 11 8.31 -5.02 7.78
N SER A 12 7.05 -5.38 7.98
CA SER A 12 6.46 -6.57 7.35
C SER A 12 6.51 -6.51 5.82
N ILE A 13 6.78 -7.66 5.21
CA ILE A 13 6.67 -7.92 3.77
C ILE A 13 5.30 -7.50 3.21
N VAL A 14 4.24 -7.58 4.01
CA VAL A 14 2.89 -7.16 3.60
C VAL A 14 2.87 -5.66 3.33
N ALA A 15 3.47 -4.86 4.20
CA ALA A 15 3.48 -3.42 4.04
C ALA A 15 4.36 -2.99 2.84
N TRP A 16 5.44 -3.71 2.57
CA TRP A 16 6.22 -3.58 1.33
C TRP A 16 5.37 -3.82 0.09
N CYS A 17 4.58 -4.90 0.06
CA CYS A 17 3.69 -5.19 -1.07
C CYS A 17 2.64 -4.10 -1.27
N LEU A 18 2.02 -3.58 -0.20
CA LEU A 18 1.05 -2.48 -0.35
C LEU A 18 1.71 -1.18 -0.84
N GLN A 19 2.93 -0.88 -0.40
CA GLN A 19 3.68 0.29 -0.89
C GLN A 19 3.99 0.19 -2.38
N VAL A 20 4.42 -0.98 -2.86
CA VAL A 20 4.62 -1.21 -4.31
C VAL A 20 3.31 -1.03 -5.07
N LEU A 21 2.19 -1.54 -4.55
CA LEU A 21 0.88 -1.37 -5.17
C LEU A 21 0.50 0.12 -5.30
N LEU A 22 0.83 0.92 -4.29
CA LEU A 22 0.58 2.36 -4.29
C LEU A 22 1.44 3.09 -5.33
N ILE A 23 2.71 2.70 -5.49
CA ILE A 23 3.58 3.23 -6.55
C ILE A 23 3.02 2.89 -7.93
N VAL A 24 2.60 1.64 -8.16
CA VAL A 24 2.01 1.22 -9.44
C VAL A 24 0.73 2.02 -9.73
N LEU A 25 -0.12 2.23 -8.72
CA LEU A 25 -1.32 3.05 -8.86
C LEU A 25 -0.96 4.50 -9.20
N ALA A 26 0.02 5.09 -8.53
CA ALA A 26 0.47 6.46 -8.78
C ALA A 26 1.03 6.63 -10.20
N VAL A 27 1.85 5.67 -10.68
CA VAL A 27 2.38 5.65 -12.05
C VAL A 27 1.25 5.51 -13.06
N ALA A 28 0.28 4.62 -12.82
CA ALA A 28 -0.84 4.43 -13.73
C ALA A 28 -1.77 5.66 -13.82
N VAL A 29 -1.89 6.43 -12.73
CA VAL A 29 -2.55 7.76 -12.73
C VAL A 29 -1.72 8.79 -13.49
N ALA A 30 -0.40 8.85 -13.23
CA ALA A 30 0.50 9.82 -13.86
C ALA A 30 0.61 9.63 -15.39
N HIS A 31 0.55 8.39 -15.87
CA HIS A 31 0.56 8.07 -17.30
C HIS A 31 -0.81 8.22 -17.99
N HIS A 32 -1.82 8.77 -17.30
CA HIS A 32 -3.20 8.89 -17.79
C HIS A 32 -3.85 7.57 -18.24
N HIS A 33 -3.26 6.42 -17.89
CA HIS A 33 -3.85 5.10 -18.13
C HIS A 33 -5.12 4.90 -17.30
N LEU A 34 -5.18 5.52 -16.13
CA LEU A 34 -6.39 5.67 -15.33
C LEU A 34 -6.84 7.13 -15.42
N VAL A 35 -8.08 7.34 -15.86
CA VAL A 35 -8.70 8.66 -15.75
C VAL A 35 -8.65 9.08 -14.28
N SER A 36 -8.10 10.25 -14.02
CA SER A 36 -8.06 10.92 -12.72
C SER A 36 -9.48 11.34 -12.34
N ASN A 37 -10.30 10.34 -12.04
CA ASN A 37 -11.67 10.44 -11.57
C ASN A 37 -11.71 10.30 -10.05
N PRO A 38 -12.76 10.81 -9.40
CA PRO A 38 -12.92 10.73 -7.94
C PRO A 38 -12.82 9.30 -7.40
N ILE A 39 -13.21 8.29 -8.20
CA ILE A 39 -13.07 6.87 -7.84
C ILE A 39 -11.60 6.49 -7.63
N THR A 40 -10.71 6.90 -8.54
CA THR A 40 -9.27 6.60 -8.44
C THR A 40 -8.66 7.24 -7.20
N LEU A 41 -9.15 8.42 -6.82
CA LEU A 41 -8.76 9.15 -5.62
C LEU A 41 -9.24 8.46 -4.35
N ILE A 42 -10.47 7.93 -4.35
CA ILE A 42 -11.02 7.11 -3.24
C ILE A 42 -10.21 5.82 -3.08
N VAL A 43 -9.90 5.12 -4.18
CA VAL A 43 -9.09 3.89 -4.15
C VAL A 43 -7.70 4.16 -3.61
N ALA A 44 -7.04 5.24 -4.05
CA ALA A 44 -5.75 5.65 -3.52
C ALA A 44 -5.81 5.98 -2.02
N GLY A 45 -6.85 6.71 -1.58
CA GLY A 45 -7.07 7.03 -0.18
C GLY A 45 -7.25 5.79 0.70
N ILE A 46 -8.09 4.85 0.25
CA ILE A 46 -8.29 3.56 0.95
C ILE A 46 -6.96 2.80 1.04
N LEU A 47 -6.18 2.78 -0.04
CA LEU A 47 -4.89 2.08 -0.08
C LEU A 47 -3.88 2.67 0.93
N VAL A 48 -3.83 4.00 1.06
CA VAL A 48 -3.02 4.68 2.08
C VAL A 48 -3.45 4.29 3.49
N VAL A 49 -4.76 4.25 3.76
CA VAL A 49 -5.29 3.87 5.09
C VAL A 49 -4.92 2.42 5.42
N LEU A 50 -5.04 1.51 4.45
CA LEU A 50 -4.64 0.11 4.63
C LEU A 50 -3.13 -0.05 4.89
N ILE A 51 -2.28 0.73 4.21
CA ILE A 51 -0.83 0.75 4.50
C ILE A 51 -0.57 1.20 5.93
N TYR A 52 -1.20 2.31 6.35
CA TYR A 52 -1.03 2.82 7.71
C TYR A 52 -1.46 1.81 8.76
N LEU A 53 -2.63 1.18 8.58
CA LEU A 53 -3.12 0.11 9.46
C LEU A 53 -2.14 -1.06 9.53
N THR A 54 -1.63 -1.51 8.38
CA THR A 54 -0.67 -2.62 8.28
C THR A 54 0.62 -2.29 9.03
N ILE A 55 1.14 -1.07 8.87
CA ILE A 55 2.34 -0.61 9.58
C ILE A 55 2.10 -0.56 11.09
N ASN A 56 0.97 0.02 11.51
CA ASN A 56 0.65 0.18 12.93
C ASN A 56 0.43 -1.18 13.63
N LEU A 57 -0.18 -2.14 12.91
CA LEU A 57 -0.32 -3.52 13.38
C LEU A 57 1.03 -4.23 13.49
N ASP A 58 1.94 -4.04 12.53
CA ASP A 58 3.28 -4.62 12.56
C ASP A 58 4.17 -4.00 13.65
N HIS A 59 3.94 -2.73 14.00
CA HIS A 59 4.65 -2.05 15.09
C HIS A 59 4.19 -2.52 16.48
N ARG A 60 2.93 -2.94 16.62
CA ARG A 60 2.38 -3.48 17.89
C ARG A 60 2.76 -4.95 18.14
N SER A 61 3.29 -5.67 17.15
CA SER A 61 3.62 -7.10 17.23
C SER A 61 5.10 -7.38 17.33
#